data_AF-A0A951L2G2-F1
#
_entry.id   AF-A0A951L2G2-F1
#
_cell.length_a   1.000
_cell.length_b   1.000
_cell.length_c   1.000
_cell.angle_alpha   90.00
_cell.angle_beta   90.00
_cell.angle_gamma   90.00
#
_symmetry.space_group_name_H-M   'P 1'
#
loop_
_entity.id
_entity.type
_entity.pdbx_description
1 polymer ?
#
loop_
_entity_poly.entity_id
_entity_poly.type
_entity_poly.pdbx_seq_one_letter_code
_entity_poly.pdbx_strand_id
1 'polypeptide(L)'
;MHLPIPEQGAWLASVLRGHYGYYAVPDNIEALRAFREGIIRHWMRTLRRRSQKHRMSWQRMGLLADRWLPQPRILHPWPEQRFAAITQGRSPVR
;
A
#
# COMPACT_ATOMS: atom_id res chain seq x y z
N MET A 1 -1.02 19.63 -1.24
CA MET A 1 -0.21 18.69 -0.41
C MET A 1 0.86 19.45 0.37
N HIS A 2 0.51 20.12 1.47
CA HIS A 2 1.45 20.90 2.29
C HIS A 2 1.72 20.30 3.68
N LEU A 3 1.13 19.15 3.99
CA LEU A 3 1.27 18.49 5.29
C LEU A 3 2.74 18.18 5.62
N PRO A 4 3.13 18.13 6.91
CA PRO A 4 4.42 17.60 7.33
C PRO A 4 4.73 16.20 6.77
N ILE A 5 6.01 15.85 6.63
CA ILE A 5 6.45 14.54 6.10
C ILE A 5 5.84 13.36 6.90
N PRO A 6 5.81 13.38 8.25
CA PRO A 6 5.20 12.30 9.03
C PRO A 6 3.72 12.06 8.69
N GLU A 7 2.94 13.12 8.54
CA GLU A 7 1.51 13.01 8.21
C GLU A 7 1.30 12.46 6.80
N GLN A 8 2.10 12.91 5.83
CA GLN A 8 2.07 12.33 4.48
C GLN A 8 2.42 10.84 4.51
N GLY A 9 3.46 10.45 5.25
CA GLY A 9 3.88 9.07 5.39
C GLY A 9 2.81 8.19 6.02
N ALA A 10 2.21 8.64 7.13
CA ALA A 10 1.15 7.93 7.83
C ALA A 10 -0.09 7.72 6.95
N TRP A 11 -0.47 8.73 6.17
CA TRP A 11 -1.58 8.63 5.21
C TRP A 11 -1.25 7.67 4.06
N LEU A 12 -0.06 7.77 3.46
CA LEU A 12 0.35 6.81 2.41
C LEU A 12 0.43 5.37 2.94
N ALA A 13 0.79 5.19 4.21
CA ALA A 13 0.79 3.90 4.86
C ALA A 13 -0.62 3.32 5.02
N SER A 14 -1.65 4.14 5.26
CA SER A 14 -3.03 3.66 5.33
C SER A 14 -3.55 3.26 3.95
N VAL A 15 -3.19 4.00 2.89
CA VAL A 15 -3.48 3.64 1.50
C VAL A 15 -2.87 2.28 1.14
N LEU A 16 -1.59 2.07 1.46
CA LEU A 16 -0.92 0.79 1.22
C LEU A 16 -1.56 -0.35 2.01
N ARG A 17 -1.89 -0.13 3.29
CA ARG A 17 -2.59 -1.13 4.11
C ARG A 17 -3.93 -1.53 3.52
N GLY A 18 -4.73 -0.56 3.07
CA GLY A 18 -6.01 -0.83 2.40
C GLY A 18 -5.83 -1.62 1.11
N HIS A 19 -4.86 -1.22 0.27
CA HIS A 19 -4.56 -1.92 -0.98
C HIS A 19 -4.11 -3.37 -0.71
N TYR A 20 -3.20 -3.59 0.25
CA TYR A 20 -2.74 -4.92 0.63
C TYR A 20 -3.89 -5.76 1.20
N GLY A 21 -4.77 -5.17 2.01
CA GLY A 21 -5.94 -5.86 2.55
C GLY A 21 -6.88 -6.42 1.47
N TYR A 22 -6.85 -5.90 0.24
CA TYR A 22 -7.61 -6.45 -0.87
C TYR A 22 -6.77 -7.39 -1.74
N TYR A 23 -5.59 -6.93 -2.17
CA TYR A 23 -4.81 -7.57 -3.23
C TYR A 23 -3.71 -8.53 -2.76
N ALA A 24 -3.47 -8.66 -1.46
CA ALA A 24 -2.41 -9.54 -0.92
C ALA A 24 -2.80 -11.03 -0.90
N VAL A 25 -3.15 -11.56 -2.07
CA VAL A 25 -3.42 -12.98 -2.35
C VAL A 25 -2.17 -13.64 -2.96
N PRO A 26 -2.07 -14.98 -2.98
CA PRO A 26 -0.94 -15.69 -3.60
C PRO A 26 -0.67 -15.24 -5.04
N ASP A 27 0.59 -15.37 -5.48
CA ASP A 27 1.13 -14.95 -6.78
C ASP A 27 1.03 -13.46 -7.15
N ASN A 28 0.47 -12.62 -6.29
CA ASN A 28 0.33 -11.18 -6.58
C ASN A 28 1.45 -10.30 -5.97
N ILE A 29 2.49 -10.90 -5.36
CA ILE A 29 3.50 -10.16 -4.59
C ILE A 29 4.23 -9.10 -5.41
N GLU A 30 4.52 -9.39 -6.68
CA GLU A 30 5.25 -8.47 -7.57
C GLU A 30 4.41 -7.24 -7.93
N ALA A 31 3.09 -7.39 -8.10
CA ALA A 31 2.20 -6.25 -8.30
C ALA A 31 2.16 -5.35 -7.05
N LEU A 32 2.14 -5.93 -5.84
CA LEU A 32 2.17 -5.17 -4.59
C LEU A 32 3.48 -4.39 -4.41
N ARG A 33 4.62 -4.99 -4.81
CA ARG A 33 5.93 -4.32 -4.85
C ARG A 33 5.92 -3.15 -5.83
N ALA A 34 5.46 -3.38 -7.05
CA ALA A 34 5.35 -2.36 -8.08
C ALA A 34 4.45 -1.19 -7.64
N PHE A 35 3.34 -1.48 -6.97
CA PHE A 35 2.45 -0.45 -6.42
C PHE A 35 3.14 0.40 -5.35
N ARG A 36 3.84 -0.25 -4.39
CA ARG A 36 4.64 0.45 -3.36
C ARG A 36 5.70 1.34 -3.98
N GLU A 37 6.44 0.84 -4.96
CA GLU A 37 7.46 1.61 -5.67
C GLU A 37 6.86 2.79 -6.43
N GLY A 38 5.70 2.60 -7.07
CA GLY A 38 4.92 3.66 -7.70
C GLY A 38 4.61 4.80 -6.72
N ILE A 39 4.11 4.47 -5.54
CA ILE A 39 3.84 5.45 -4.46
C ILE A 39 5.11 6.17 -4.03
N ILE A 40 6.22 5.46 -3.79
CA ILE A 40 7.50 6.05 -3.39
C ILE A 40 7.99 7.06 -4.44
N ARG A 41 7.96 6.70 -5.73
CA ARG A 41 8.34 7.58 -6.85
C ARG A 41 7.48 8.84 -6.90
N HIS A 42 6.17 8.71 -6.73
CA HIS A 42 5.24 9.84 -6.72
C HIS A 42 5.45 10.76 -5.53
N TRP A 43 5.64 10.19 -4.34
CA TRP A 43 5.89 10.95 -3.11
C TRP A 43 7.20 11.73 -3.22
N MET A 44 8.26 11.09 -3.71
CA MET A 44 9.55 11.75 -3.97
C MET A 44 9.43 12.93 -4.94
N ARG A 45 8.69 12.75 -6.04
CA ARG A 45 8.44 13.82 -7.02
C ARG A 45 7.71 15.00 -6.36
N THR A 46 6.73 14.73 -5.51
CA THR A 46 6.02 15.79 -4.77
C THR A 46 6.93 16.50 -3.76
N LEU A 47 7.75 15.77 -3.00
CA LEU A 47 8.70 16.37 -2.05
C LEU A 47 9.76 17.23 -2.77
N ARG A 48 10.26 16.79 -3.94
CA ARG A 48 11.18 17.58 -4.77
C ARG A 48 10.57 18.88 -5.27
N ARG A 49 9.29 18.87 -5.65
CA ARG A 49 8.58 20.09 -6.09
C ARG A 49 8.39 21.09 -4.94
N ARG A 50 8.28 20.62 -3.69
CA ARG A 50 8.08 21.48 -2.52
C ARG A 50 9.35 22.17 -2.04
N SER A 51 10.52 21.54 -2.22
CA SER A 51 11.80 22.04 -1.67
C SER A 51 12.70 22.57 -2.78
N GLN A 52 12.85 23.89 -2.85
CA GLN A 52 13.82 24.57 -3.71
C GLN A 52 15.26 24.50 -3.15
N LYS A 53 15.42 24.52 -1.82
CA LYS A 53 16.74 24.59 -1.15
C LYS A 53 17.44 23.26 -0.95
N HIS A 54 16.70 22.15 -0.78
CA HIS A 54 17.31 20.85 -0.49
C HIS A 54 16.64 19.78 -1.35
N ARG A 55 17.34 19.35 -2.40
CA ARG A 55 16.86 18.32 -3.33
C ARG A 55 16.76 16.98 -2.60
N MET A 56 15.59 16.35 -2.63
CA MET A 56 15.39 15.01 -2.08
C MET A 56 16.21 13.98 -2.87
N SER A 57 17.16 13.31 -2.21
CA SER A 57 17.95 12.20 -2.78
C SER A 57 17.18 10.87 -2.66
N TRP A 58 17.57 9.88 -3.48
CA TRP A 58 17.00 8.53 -3.39
C TRP A 58 17.31 7.87 -2.05
N GLN A 59 18.52 8.07 -1.51
CA GLN A 59 18.91 7.56 -0.20
C GLN A 59 17.98 8.08 0.91
N ARG A 60 17.73 9.40 0.96
CA ARG A 60 16.81 9.98 1.95
C ARG A 60 15.37 9.52 1.74
N MET A 61 14.96 9.37 0.48
CA MET A 61 13.64 8.83 0.15
C MET A 61 13.49 7.38 0.62
N GLY A 62 14.52 6.55 0.46
CA GLY A 62 14.55 5.16 0.96
C GLY A 62 14.33 5.10 2.47
N LEU A 63 15.08 5.90 3.24
CA LEU A 63 14.91 5.99 4.69
C LEU A 63 13.50 6.42 5.11
N LEU A 64 12.87 7.33 4.36
CA LEU A 64 11.48 7.74 4.62
C LEU A 64 10.50 6.63 4.27
N ALA A 65 10.70 5.96 3.13
CA ALA A 65 9.86 4.86 2.71
C ALA A 65 9.92 3.68 3.69
N ASP A 66 11.11 3.33 4.17
CA ASP A 66 11.28 2.24 5.13
C ASP A 66 10.73 2.58 6.51
N ARG A 67 10.81 3.86 6.91
CA ARG A 67 10.22 4.32 8.17
C ARG A 67 8.69 4.30 8.15
N TRP A 68 8.08 4.74 7.06
CA TRP A 68 6.65 5.04 7.04
C TRP A 68 5.80 4.04 6.27
N LEU A 69 6.31 3.43 5.20
CA LEU A 69 5.51 2.64 4.27
C LEU A 69 5.67 1.14 4.54
N PRO A 70 4.57 0.40 4.76
CA PRO A 70 4.64 -1.03 4.99
C PRO A 70 5.26 -1.76 3.80
N GLN A 71 5.94 -2.87 4.08
CA GLN A 71 6.43 -3.77 3.04
C GLN A 71 5.29 -4.69 2.57
N PRO A 72 5.22 -5.02 1.28
CA PRO A 72 4.21 -5.94 0.77
C PRO A 72 4.47 -7.34 1.32
N ARG A 73 3.39 -8.00 1.75
CA ARG A 73 3.36 -9.40 2.20
C ARG A 73 2.06 -10.01 1.74
N ILE A 74 2.04 -11.31 1.50
CA ILE A 74 0.81 -12.05 1.25
C ILE A 74 0.05 -12.16 2.58
N LEU A 75 -1.19 -11.67 2.61
CA LEU A 75 -2.02 -11.60 3.82
C LEU A 75 -3.19 -12.58 3.78
N HIS A 76 -3.52 -13.11 2.61
CA HIS A 76 -4.73 -13.86 2.37
C HIS A 76 -4.45 -15.18 1.66
N PRO A 77 -5.32 -16.18 1.88
CA PRO A 77 -5.35 -17.38 1.04
C PRO A 77 -5.78 -17.02 -0.40
N TRP A 78 -5.81 -18.03 -1.26
CA TRP A 78 -6.30 -17.88 -2.62
C TRP A 78 -7.72 -17.27 -2.68
N PRO A 79 -8.04 -16.44 -3.69
CA PRO A 79 -9.32 -15.76 -3.78
C PRO A 79 -10.54 -16.70 -3.67
N GLU A 80 -10.47 -17.88 -4.28
CA GLU A 80 -11.52 -18.90 -4.22
C GLU A 80 -11.78 -19.39 -2.79
N GLN A 81 -10.76 -19.46 -1.94
CA GLN A 81 -10.90 -19.81 -0.53
C GLN A 81 -11.38 -18.61 0.28
N ARG A 82 -10.85 -17.42 -0.03
CA ARG A 82 -11.18 -16.17 0.68
C ARG A 82 -12.64 -15.77 0.49
N PHE A 83 -13.18 -15.96 -0.71
CA PHE A 83 -14.51 -15.52 -1.11
C PHE A 83 -15.48 -16.70 -1.31
N ALA A 84 -15.11 -17.92 -0.89
CA ALA A 84 -16.01 -19.07 -0.90
C ALA A 84 -17.28 -18.75 -0.10
N ALA A 85 -18.42 -18.69 -0.78
CA ALA A 85 -19.71 -18.62 -0.12
C ALA A 85 -20.07 -20.01 0.41
N ILE A 86 -19.95 -20.21 1.73
CA ILE A 86 -20.45 -21.42 2.39
C ILE A 86 -21.92 -21.17 2.71
N THR A 87 -22.81 -21.28 1.72
CA THR A 87 -24.25 -21.25 1.95
C THR A 87 -24.66 -22.53 2.68
N GLN A 88 -24.78 -22.46 4.01
CA GLN A 88 -25.51 -23.47 4.77
C GLN A 88 -26.98 -23.40 4.33
N GLY A 89 -27.40 -24.35 3.50
CA GLY A 89 -28.75 -24.42 2.94
C GLY A 89 -29.82 -24.47 4.02
N ARG A 90 -30.39 -23.32 4.37
CA ARG A 90 -31.73 -23.23 4.94
C ARG A 90 -32.47 -22.14 4.17
N SER A 91 -33.10 -22.59 3.09
CA SER A 91 -34.09 -21.80 2.36
C SER A 91 -35.27 -21.54 3.31
N PRO A 92 -35.55 -20.29 3.72
CA PRO A 92 -36.73 -19.96 4.51
C PRO A 92 -37.85 -19.58 3.54
N VAL A 93 -38.29 -20.55 2.74
CA VAL A 93 -39.49 -20.39 1.92
C VAL A 93 -40.31 -21.66 2.04
N ARG A 94 -41.33 -21.55 2.87
CA ARG A 94 -42.56 -22.33 2.85
C ARG A 94 -43.72 -21.35 2.91
#